data_AF-A0A6V8MKK9-F1
#
_entry.id   AF-A0A6V8MKK9-F1
#
_cell.length_a   1.000
_cell.length_b   1.000
_cell.length_c   1.000
_cell.angle_alpha   90.00
_cell.angle_beta   90.00
_cell.angle_gamma   90.00
#
_symmetry.space_group_name_H-M   'P 1'
#
loop_
_entity.id
_entity.type
_entity.pdbx_description
1 polymer ?
#
loop_
_entity_poly.entity_id
_entity_poly.type
_entity_poly.pdbx_seq_one_letter_code
_entity_poly.pdbx_strand_id
1 'polypeptide(L)'
;MVAIREISMHRCLVILLISIAASLPANRAVGKDDKKVLLKPEKCRAIIQSQTEKLPAAWKKYNGFIKACSIFKSGAQEINLISIWIQDYFDFKYPKDMTPVMEDFPRPVLVDQGFNVLGSLPEYYPDDPPRELEIYYSSKQTTPPDLFVRVHSPGAGGDYSYPPMMWNVKNKSYGN
;
A
#
# COMPACT_ATOMS: atom_id res chain seq x y z
N MET A 1 -10.37 -40.33 -75.30
CA MET A 1 -10.87 -40.66 -73.95
C MET A 1 -10.45 -39.53 -73.02
N VAL A 2 -11.44 -38.92 -72.37
CA VAL A 2 -11.36 -37.99 -71.22
C VAL A 2 -10.56 -36.69 -71.41
N ALA A 3 -11.33 -35.61 -71.59
CA ALA A 3 -10.95 -34.21 -71.37
C ALA A 3 -10.61 -33.93 -69.90
N ILE A 4 -9.98 -32.78 -69.61
CA ILE A 4 -10.53 -31.72 -68.72
C ILE A 4 -9.49 -30.57 -68.55
N ARG A 5 -9.89 -29.44 -69.16
CA ARG A 5 -9.93 -28.05 -68.67
C ARG A 5 -8.66 -27.24 -68.37
N GLU A 6 -8.60 -26.17 -69.16
CA GLU A 6 -8.12 -24.81 -68.88
C GLU A 6 -8.31 -24.31 -67.44
N ILE A 7 -7.51 -23.32 -67.04
CA ILE A 7 -7.96 -21.92 -66.85
C ILE A 7 -6.72 -21.02 -66.69
N SER A 8 -6.62 -20.05 -67.61
CA SER A 8 -5.82 -18.84 -67.51
C SER A 8 -6.50 -17.85 -66.57
N MET A 9 -5.76 -17.17 -65.69
CA MET A 9 -6.14 -15.81 -65.32
C MET A 9 -5.01 -15.00 -64.68
N HIS A 10 -4.93 -13.76 -65.17
CA HIS A 10 -4.04 -12.67 -64.81
C HIS A 10 -4.16 -12.27 -63.32
N ARG A 11 -3.10 -11.66 -62.75
CA ARG A 11 -3.06 -10.23 -62.32
C ARG A 11 -1.96 -9.88 -61.30
N CYS A 12 -1.42 -8.68 -61.53
CA CYS A 12 -0.99 -7.66 -60.55
C CYS A 12 0.13 -7.93 -59.54
N LEU A 13 1.31 -7.38 -59.85
CA LEU A 13 1.97 -6.26 -59.15
C LEU A 13 1.53 -5.97 -57.70
N VAL A 14 2.46 -5.93 -56.75
CA VAL A 14 2.75 -4.76 -55.86
C VAL A 14 4.07 -5.03 -55.12
N ILE A 15 5.05 -4.16 -55.34
CA ILE A 15 6.29 -4.05 -54.56
C ILE A 15 5.93 -3.37 -53.24
N LEU A 16 6.04 -4.07 -52.11
CA LEU A 16 5.86 -3.47 -50.78
C LEU A 16 7.25 -3.10 -50.22
N LEU A 17 7.58 -1.81 -50.26
CA LEU A 17 8.69 -1.21 -49.52
C LEU A 17 8.41 -1.31 -48.02
N ILE A 18 9.18 -2.13 -47.30
CA ILE A 18 9.13 -2.20 -45.83
C ILE A 18 9.99 -1.06 -45.28
N SER A 19 9.35 0.05 -44.91
CA SER A 19 9.96 1.10 -44.10
C SER A 19 10.15 0.58 -42.68
N ILE A 20 11.39 0.27 -42.30
CA ILE A 20 11.76 -0.02 -40.92
C ILE A 20 11.77 1.31 -40.16
N ALA A 21 10.62 1.68 -39.58
CA ALA A 21 10.56 2.75 -38.61
C ALA A 21 11.25 2.27 -37.32
N ALA A 22 12.47 2.76 -37.08
CA ALA A 22 13.17 2.57 -35.82
C ALA A 22 12.37 3.26 -34.70
N SER A 23 11.57 2.48 -33.97
CA SER A 23 10.96 2.90 -32.73
C SER A 23 12.05 3.02 -31.66
N LEU A 24 12.57 4.24 -31.48
CA LEU A 24 13.37 4.60 -30.31
C LEU A 24 12.55 4.30 -29.04
N PRO A 25 13.11 3.59 -28.04
CA PRO A 25 12.44 3.47 -26.75
C PRO A 25 12.34 4.87 -26.14
N ALA A 26 11.12 5.31 -25.88
CA ALA A 26 10.85 6.52 -25.13
C ALA A 26 11.47 6.36 -23.73
N ASN A 27 12.65 6.94 -23.53
CA ASN A 27 13.18 7.20 -22.20
C ASN A 27 12.17 8.09 -21.49
N ARG A 28 11.32 7.48 -20.65
CA ARG A 28 10.51 8.20 -19.68
C ARG A 28 11.49 8.98 -18.81
N ALA A 29 11.47 10.30 -18.98
CA ALA A 29 12.10 11.22 -18.04
C ALA A 29 11.64 10.83 -16.63
N VAL A 30 12.59 10.38 -15.82
CA VAL A 30 12.40 10.15 -14.39
C VAL A 30 12.00 11.49 -13.79
N GLY A 31 10.76 11.58 -13.35
CA GLY A 31 10.19 12.79 -12.79
C GLY A 31 10.96 13.26 -11.56
N LYS A 32 11.29 14.54 -11.58
CA LYS A 32 11.81 15.40 -10.52
C LYS A 32 11.19 15.08 -9.15
N ASP A 33 12.02 14.68 -8.18
CA ASP A 33 11.78 14.48 -6.74
C ASP A 33 10.33 14.59 -6.26
N ASP A 34 9.61 13.46 -6.28
CA ASP A 34 8.36 13.33 -5.54
C ASP A 34 8.64 13.48 -4.04
N LYS A 35 8.34 14.66 -3.49
CA LYS A 35 8.52 14.95 -2.06
C LYS A 35 7.70 13.95 -1.24
N LYS A 36 8.38 13.16 -0.39
CA LYS A 36 7.77 12.23 0.56
C LYS A 36 7.31 12.98 1.82
N VAL A 37 6.14 12.61 2.32
CA VAL A 37 5.54 13.14 3.55
C VAL A 37 5.58 12.04 4.60
N LEU A 38 6.20 12.34 5.74
CA LEU A 38 6.16 11.48 6.92
C LEU A 38 4.76 11.54 7.56
N LEU A 39 4.18 10.37 7.79
CA LEU A 39 2.94 10.22 8.55
C LEU A 39 3.21 10.55 10.02
N LYS A 40 2.48 11.53 10.52
CA LYS A 40 2.65 12.10 11.85
C LYS A 40 1.58 11.56 12.80
N PRO A 41 1.94 10.80 13.86
CA PRO A 41 0.97 10.22 14.79
C PRO A 41 0.00 11.23 15.40
N GLU A 42 0.45 12.47 15.60
CA GLU A 42 -0.35 13.57 16.13
C GLU A 42 -1.54 13.98 15.24
N LYS A 43 -1.54 13.56 13.96
CA LYS A 43 -2.64 13.82 13.01
C LYS A 43 -3.66 12.69 12.94
N CYS A 44 -3.48 11.63 13.73
CA CYS A 44 -4.37 10.47 13.72
C CYS A 44 -5.50 10.66 14.75
N ARG A 45 -6.70 10.22 14.39
CA ARG A 45 -7.90 10.34 15.25
C ARG A 45 -8.30 8.99 15.82
N ALA A 46 -8.80 8.96 17.04
CA ALA A 46 -9.46 7.77 17.56
C ALA A 46 -10.63 7.35 16.64
N ILE A 47 -10.87 6.04 16.54
CA ILE A 47 -12.04 5.50 15.85
C ILE A 47 -13.14 5.18 16.86
N ILE A 48 -14.39 5.24 16.42
CA ILE A 48 -15.55 4.92 17.27
C ILE A 48 -15.82 3.41 17.29
N GLN A 49 -16.59 2.93 18.26
CA GLN A 49 -16.90 1.50 18.41
C GLN A 49 -17.47 0.86 17.14
N SER A 50 -18.41 1.52 16.45
CA SER A 50 -19.00 1.01 15.21
C SER A 50 -18.00 0.89 14.05
N GLN A 51 -16.87 1.60 14.13
CA GLN A 51 -15.74 1.45 13.20
C GLN A 51 -14.86 0.26 13.60
N THR A 52 -14.57 0.10 14.90
CA THR A 52 -13.85 -1.06 15.44
C THR A 52 -14.56 -2.38 15.12
N GLU A 53 -15.88 -2.41 15.16
CA GLU A 53 -16.69 -3.61 14.86
C GLU A 53 -16.54 -4.13 13.43
N LYS A 54 -16.14 -3.25 12.49
CA LYS A 54 -15.88 -3.60 11.10
C LYS A 54 -14.47 -4.17 10.86
N LEU A 55 -13.56 -4.01 11.83
CA LEU A 55 -12.21 -4.54 11.74
C LEU A 55 -12.20 -6.05 12.02
N PRO A 56 -11.15 -6.78 11.59
CA PRO A 56 -10.98 -8.19 11.91
C PRO A 56 -11.03 -8.46 13.42
N ALA A 57 -11.47 -9.66 13.81
CA ALA A 57 -11.75 -9.99 15.22
C ALA A 57 -10.59 -9.71 16.18
N ALA A 58 -9.34 -9.93 15.75
CA ALA A 58 -8.14 -9.68 16.55
C ALA A 58 -8.01 -8.22 17.04
N TRP A 59 -8.62 -7.25 16.36
CA TRP A 59 -8.58 -5.84 16.72
C TRP A 59 -9.50 -5.49 17.89
N LYS A 60 -10.58 -6.25 18.09
CA LYS A 60 -11.67 -5.87 19.01
C LYS A 60 -11.20 -5.69 20.46
N LYS A 61 -10.20 -6.47 20.90
CA LYS A 61 -9.62 -6.38 22.26
C LYS A 61 -8.89 -5.05 22.54
N TYR A 62 -8.57 -4.28 21.49
CA TYR A 62 -7.84 -3.01 21.60
C TYR A 62 -8.76 -1.80 21.42
N ASN A 63 -10.08 -1.98 21.54
CA ASN A 63 -11.02 -0.88 21.45
C ASN A 63 -10.65 0.26 22.42
N GLY A 64 -10.69 1.50 21.94
CA GLY A 64 -10.21 2.68 22.68
C GLY A 64 -8.74 3.05 22.41
N PHE A 65 -7.93 2.12 21.88
CA PHE A 65 -6.52 2.36 21.55
C PHE A 65 -6.25 2.33 20.04
N ILE A 66 -7.27 2.17 19.22
CA ILE A 66 -7.16 2.16 17.76
C ILE A 66 -7.35 3.58 17.23
N LYS A 67 -6.42 4.03 16.39
CA LYS A 67 -6.55 5.32 15.69
C LYS A 67 -6.40 5.15 14.18
N ALA A 68 -7.00 6.09 13.47
CA ALA A 68 -6.98 6.21 12.01
C ALA A 68 -6.17 7.44 11.61
N CYS A 69 -5.17 7.25 10.75
CA CYS A 69 -4.41 8.33 10.13
C CYS A 69 -4.86 8.48 8.67
N SER A 70 -5.24 9.70 8.26
CA SER A 70 -5.60 9.96 6.87
C SER A 70 -4.35 9.97 6.00
N ILE A 71 -4.33 9.11 4.98
CA ILE A 71 -3.25 9.00 4.00
C ILE A 71 -3.63 9.76 2.72
N PHE A 72 -4.86 9.55 2.26
CA PHE A 72 -5.32 10.07 0.99
C PHE A 72 -6.81 10.37 1.05
N LYS A 73 -7.21 11.48 0.41
CA LYS A 73 -8.60 11.83 0.20
C LYS A 73 -8.77 12.59 -1.10
N SER A 74 -9.56 12.06 -2.03
CA SER A 74 -9.93 12.72 -3.28
C SER A 74 -11.34 12.31 -3.69
N GLY A 75 -12.28 13.27 -3.68
CA GLY A 75 -13.69 13.00 -3.92
C GLY A 75 -14.25 11.97 -2.94
N ALA A 76 -14.79 10.87 -3.47
CA ALA A 76 -15.32 9.75 -2.69
C ALA A 76 -14.27 8.69 -2.30
N GLN A 77 -13.03 8.83 -2.79
CA GLN A 77 -11.95 7.90 -2.45
C GLN A 77 -11.19 8.41 -1.22
N GLU A 78 -11.21 7.63 -0.15
CA GLU A 78 -10.50 7.92 1.09
C GLU A 78 -9.71 6.67 1.51
N ILE A 79 -8.46 6.86 1.94
CA ILE A 79 -7.62 5.79 2.46
C ILE A 79 -7.09 6.24 3.82
N ASN A 80 -7.35 5.41 4.82
CA ASN A 80 -6.86 5.60 6.18
C ASN A 80 -5.95 4.43 6.56
N LEU A 81 -4.87 4.72 7.28
CA LEU A 81 -4.11 3.72 8.01
C LEU A 81 -4.73 3.53 9.39
N ILE A 82 -5.05 2.30 9.75
CA ILE A 82 -5.53 1.90 11.07
C ILE A 82 -4.39 1.20 11.80
N SER A 83 -4.08 1.67 13.01
CA SER A 83 -3.09 1.07 13.90
C SER A 83 -3.53 1.16 15.36
N ILE A 84 -2.88 0.36 16.20
CA ILE A 84 -3.04 0.40 17.66
C ILE A 84 -1.97 1.33 18.24
N TRP A 85 -2.38 2.23 19.11
CA TRP A 85 -1.48 3.07 19.89
C TRP A 85 -1.02 2.28 21.10
N ILE A 86 0.08 1.56 20.91
CA ILE A 86 0.49 0.51 21.83
C ILE A 86 1.07 1.08 23.13
N GLN A 87 1.74 2.24 23.08
CA GLN A 87 2.15 2.93 24.29
C GLN A 87 0.94 3.28 25.16
N ASP A 88 -0.09 3.91 24.57
CA ASP A 88 -1.34 4.25 25.27
C ASP A 88 -2.01 2.97 25.85
N TYR A 89 -1.99 1.85 25.11
CA TYR A 89 -2.53 0.57 25.57
C TYR A 89 -1.75 -0.01 26.76
N PHE A 90 -0.42 -0.01 26.69
CA PHE A 90 0.42 -0.54 27.75
C PHE A 90 0.36 0.32 29.00
N ASP A 91 0.39 1.65 28.87
CA ASP A 91 0.27 2.58 29.99
C ASP A 91 -1.07 2.42 30.72
N PHE A 92 -2.14 2.08 29.98
CA PHE A 92 -3.45 1.78 30.56
C PHE A 92 -3.49 0.41 31.23
N LYS A 93 -2.95 -0.63 30.57
CA LYS A 93 -3.11 -2.03 31.00
C LYS A 93 -2.14 -2.44 32.10
N TYR A 94 -0.92 -1.92 32.08
CA TYR A 94 0.16 -2.27 33.00
C TYR A 94 0.60 -1.01 33.76
N PRO A 95 0.05 -0.78 34.96
CA PRO A 95 0.56 0.24 35.87
C PRO A 95 2.05 0.01 36.16
N LYS A 96 2.77 1.05 36.59
CA LYS A 96 4.24 1.11 36.68
C LYS A 96 4.95 -0.07 37.37
N ASP A 97 4.23 -0.82 38.20
CA ASP A 97 4.79 -1.93 38.99
C ASP A 97 4.53 -3.31 38.37
N MET A 98 3.97 -3.36 37.15
CA MET A 98 3.59 -4.59 36.47
C MET A 98 4.45 -4.81 35.23
N THR A 99 5.02 -6.00 35.09
CA THR A 99 5.74 -6.39 33.87
C THR A 99 4.74 -6.56 32.72
N PRO A 100 4.90 -5.83 31.60
CA PRO A 100 4.06 -6.02 30.43
C PRO A 100 4.16 -7.46 29.93
N VAL A 101 3.01 -8.08 29.69
CA VAL A 101 2.96 -9.36 28.98
C VAL A 101 2.99 -9.05 27.50
N MET A 102 3.79 -9.80 26.75
CA MET A 102 3.86 -9.64 25.31
C MET A 102 2.50 -9.92 24.67
N GLU A 103 2.07 -9.01 23.81
CA GLU A 103 0.79 -9.09 23.11
C GLU A 103 1.01 -9.44 21.65
N ASP A 104 0.17 -10.32 21.11
CA ASP A 104 0.08 -10.57 19.68
C ASP A 104 -0.79 -9.48 19.02
N PHE A 105 -0.15 -8.35 18.68
CA PHE A 105 -0.82 -7.22 18.03
C PHE A 105 -1.07 -7.53 16.55
N PRO A 106 -2.28 -7.25 16.01
CA PRO A 106 -2.50 -7.35 14.58
C PRO A 106 -1.66 -6.33 13.81
N ARG A 107 -1.20 -6.70 12.62
CA ARG A 107 -0.51 -5.79 11.71
C ARG A 107 -1.40 -4.60 11.33
N PRO A 108 -0.88 -3.36 11.26
CA PRO A 108 -1.64 -2.21 10.80
C PRO A 108 -2.23 -2.42 9.41
N VAL A 109 -3.44 -1.88 9.18
CA VAL A 109 -4.20 -2.09 7.94
C VAL A 109 -4.57 -0.78 7.27
N LEU A 110 -4.60 -0.79 5.94
CA LEU A 110 -5.14 0.29 5.12
C LEU A 110 -6.61 0.00 4.88
N VAL A 111 -7.47 1.00 5.04
CA VAL A 111 -8.91 0.86 4.86
C VAL A 111 -9.50 1.99 4.04
N ASP A 112 -10.62 1.71 3.37
CA ASP A 112 -11.44 2.75 2.73
C ASP A 112 -12.38 3.47 3.73
N GLN A 113 -13.22 4.39 3.22
CA GLN A 113 -14.25 5.07 4.01
C GLN A 113 -15.24 4.11 4.70
N GLY A 114 -15.48 2.94 4.09
CA GLY A 114 -16.36 1.89 4.59
C GLY A 114 -15.74 1.02 5.67
N PHE A 115 -14.44 1.18 5.95
CA PHE A 115 -13.59 0.27 6.74
C PHE A 115 -13.34 -1.10 6.07
N ASN A 116 -13.46 -1.19 4.74
CA ASN A 116 -13.00 -2.36 4.00
C ASN A 116 -11.48 -2.36 3.93
N VAL A 117 -10.84 -3.52 4.19
CA VAL A 117 -9.38 -3.65 4.16
C VAL A 117 -8.87 -3.61 2.72
N LEU A 118 -7.98 -2.66 2.46
CA LEU A 118 -7.31 -2.44 1.18
C LEU A 118 -5.92 -3.08 1.14
N GLY A 119 -5.34 -3.38 2.30
CA GLY A 119 -4.01 -3.98 2.44
C GLY A 119 -3.54 -3.93 3.89
N SER A 120 -2.39 -4.53 4.17
CA SER A 120 -1.78 -4.54 5.49
C SER A 120 -0.32 -4.15 5.39
N LEU A 121 0.18 -3.39 6.36
CA LEU A 121 1.61 -3.14 6.46
C LEU A 121 2.36 -4.47 6.66
N PRO A 122 3.59 -4.57 6.17
CA PRO A 122 4.34 -5.82 6.17
C PRO A 122 4.71 -6.29 7.58
N GLU A 123 4.73 -5.39 8.56
CA GLU A 123 5.22 -5.62 9.92
C GLU A 123 4.25 -5.08 10.96
N TYR A 124 4.13 -5.79 12.09
CA TYR A 124 3.51 -5.28 13.31
C TYR A 124 4.57 -4.58 14.14
N TYR A 125 4.17 -3.66 15.00
CA TYR A 125 5.06 -3.01 15.96
C TYR A 125 4.32 -2.91 17.30
N PRO A 126 5.04 -2.69 18.41
CA PRO A 126 6.47 -2.95 18.55
C PRO A 126 6.74 -4.48 18.55
N ASP A 127 7.98 -4.87 18.28
CA ASP A 127 8.47 -6.25 18.41
C ASP A 127 9.47 -6.37 19.58
N ASP A 128 10.09 -7.53 19.80
CA ASP A 128 11.22 -7.68 20.75
C ASP A 128 12.51 -8.08 20.00
N PRO A 129 13.55 -7.22 19.94
CA PRO A 129 13.65 -5.90 20.58
C PRO A 129 12.70 -4.86 19.95
N PRO A 130 12.31 -3.80 20.70
CA PRO A 130 11.36 -2.79 20.25
C PRO A 130 11.79 -2.14 18.94
N ARG A 131 10.84 -2.06 18.01
CA ARG A 131 11.01 -1.46 16.69
C ARG A 131 10.02 -0.32 16.50
N GLU A 132 10.43 0.69 15.75
CA GLU A 132 9.57 1.82 15.38
C GLU A 132 9.32 1.82 13.88
N LEU A 133 8.06 2.05 13.47
CA LEU A 133 7.69 2.17 12.06
C LEU A 133 7.55 3.64 11.66
N GLU A 134 8.30 4.04 10.66
CA GLU A 134 8.09 5.30 9.95
C GLU A 134 7.40 5.03 8.61
N ILE A 135 6.31 5.76 8.37
CA ILE A 135 5.51 5.60 7.15
C ILE A 135 5.57 6.88 6.35
N TYR A 136 5.98 6.75 5.09
CA TYR A 136 6.05 7.86 4.16
C TYR A 136 5.11 7.63 2.98
N TYR A 137 4.60 8.71 2.43
CA TYR A 137 3.77 8.67 1.22
C TYR A 137 4.08 9.86 0.31
N SER A 138 3.83 9.70 -0.99
CA SER A 138 4.03 10.79 -1.95
C SER A 138 3.07 11.96 -1.66
N SER A 139 3.56 13.19 -1.78
CA SER A 139 2.74 14.40 -1.62
C SER A 139 1.76 14.65 -2.77
N LYS A 140 1.91 13.94 -3.90
CA LYS A 140 1.06 14.14 -5.07
C LYS A 140 -0.26 13.36 -4.93
N GLN A 141 -1.36 14.08 -4.75
CA GLN A 141 -2.67 13.51 -4.39
C GLN A 141 -3.64 13.33 -5.58
N THR A 142 -3.15 13.17 -6.81
CA THR A 142 -4.06 12.90 -7.95
C THR A 142 -4.56 11.45 -8.00
N THR A 143 -3.83 10.55 -7.34
CA THR A 143 -4.17 9.14 -7.15
C THR A 143 -3.74 8.72 -5.75
N PRO A 144 -4.27 7.61 -5.19
CA PRO A 144 -3.70 7.00 -4.01
C PRO A 144 -2.17 6.90 -4.13
N PRO A 145 -1.42 7.38 -3.13
CA PRO A 145 0.04 7.39 -3.18
C PRO A 145 0.59 6.00 -2.88
N ASP A 146 1.77 5.70 -3.41
CA ASP A 146 2.58 4.59 -2.92
C ASP A 146 3.02 4.87 -1.48
N LEU A 147 3.13 3.80 -0.70
CA LEU A 147 3.54 3.86 0.71
C LEU A 147 4.92 3.24 0.88
N PHE A 148 5.74 3.89 1.68
CA PHE A 148 7.08 3.44 2.03
C PHE A 148 7.13 3.22 3.54
N VAL A 149 7.56 2.03 3.95
CA VAL A 149 7.70 1.68 5.36
C VAL A 149 9.18 1.52 5.68
N ARG A 150 9.67 2.33 6.60
CA ARG A 150 11.00 2.22 7.18
C ARG A 150 10.87 1.74 8.62
N VAL A 151 11.80 0.91 9.04
CA VAL A 151 11.85 0.34 10.38
C VAL A 151 13.14 0.77 11.04
N HIS A 152 13.02 1.34 12.23
CA HIS A 152 14.14 1.54 13.13
C HIS A 152 14.25 0.34 14.06
N SER A 153 15.40 -0.34 14.03
CA SER A 153 15.65 -1.51 14.86
C SER A 153 16.97 -1.35 15.61
N PRO A 154 16.98 -1.46 16.95
CA PRO A 154 18.21 -1.44 17.74
C PRO A 154 18.97 -2.78 17.68
N GLY A 155 18.42 -3.79 17.01
CA GLY A 155 19.07 -5.10 16.85
C GLY A 155 20.24 -5.09 15.88
N ALA A 156 20.96 -6.21 15.79
CA ALA A 156 22.15 -6.36 14.95
C ALA A 156 21.89 -6.12 13.44
N GLY A 157 20.63 -6.25 13.00
CA GLY A 157 20.23 -5.97 11.61
C GLY A 157 20.14 -4.46 11.28
N GLY A 158 20.08 -3.59 12.30
CA GLY A 158 19.91 -2.15 12.13
C GLY A 158 18.61 -1.75 11.43
N ASP A 159 18.55 -0.49 11.01
CA ASP A 159 17.43 0.05 10.24
C ASP A 159 17.28 -0.64 8.88
N TYR A 160 16.03 -0.85 8.44
CA TYR A 160 15.73 -1.34 7.10
C TYR A 160 14.47 -0.69 6.52
N SER A 161 14.20 -0.96 5.25
CA SER A 161 13.00 -0.49 4.56
C SER A 161 12.40 -1.61 3.75
N TYR A 162 11.07 -1.68 3.75
CA TYR A 162 10.34 -2.60 2.90
C TYR A 162 10.26 -2.08 1.46
N PRO A 163 10.04 -2.98 0.48
CA PRO A 163 9.59 -2.57 -0.85
C PRO A 163 8.36 -1.66 -0.74
N PRO A 164 8.23 -0.66 -1.65
CA PRO A 164 7.07 0.22 -1.63
C PRO A 164 5.77 -0.57 -1.82
N MET A 165 4.76 -0.26 -1.01
CA MET A 165 3.42 -0.78 -1.22
C MET A 165 2.73 0.10 -2.26
N MET A 166 2.45 -0.47 -3.42
CA MET A 166 1.89 0.24 -4.56
C MET A 166 0.37 0.11 -4.62
N TRP A 167 -0.29 1.19 -5.06
CA TRP A 167 -1.74 1.14 -5.31
C TRP A 167 -2.07 0.40 -6.61
N ASN A 168 -2.86 -0.66 -6.49
CA ASN A 168 -3.40 -1.39 -7.64
C ASN A 168 -4.78 -0.83 -8.02
N VAL A 169 -4.85 -0.14 -9.16
CA VAL A 169 -6.09 0.49 -9.66
C VAL A 169 -7.18 -0.54 -9.99
N LYS A 170 -6.81 -1.73 -10.49
CA LYS A 170 -7.79 -2.77 -10.88
C LYS A 170 -8.46 -3.39 -9.68
N ASN A 171 -7.66 -3.74 -8.67
CA ASN A 171 -8.13 -4.43 -7.48
C ASN A 171 -8.56 -3.47 -6.37
N LYS A 172 -8.29 -2.17 -6.54
CA LYS A 172 -8.48 -1.12 -5.54
C LYS A 172 -7.84 -1.49 -4.19
N SER A 173 -6.60 -1.96 -4.23
CA SER A 173 -5.89 -2.49 -3.06
C SER A 173 -4.41 -2.11 -3.09
N TYR A 174 -3.76 -2.20 -1.94
CA TYR A 174 -2.32 -2.09 -1.79
C TYR A 174 -1.65 -3.46 -1.75
N GLY A 175 -0.47 -3.56 -2.35
CA GLY A 175 0.39 -4.73 -2.29
C GLY A 175 1.83 -4.38 -2.65
N ASN A 176 2.74 -5.32 -2.41
CA ASN A 176 4.12 -5.25 -2.89
C ASN A 176 4.26 -5.93 -4.25
#